data_AF-A7RWC4-F1
#
_entry.id   AF-A7RWC4-F1
#
_cell.length_a   1.000
_cell.length_b   1.000
_cell.length_c   1.000
_cell.angle_alpha   90.00
_cell.angle_beta   90.00
_cell.angle_gamma   90.00
#
_symmetry.space_group_name_H-M   'P 1'
#
loop_
_entity.id
_entity.type
_entity.pdbx_description
1 polymer ?
#
loop_
_entity_poly.entity_id
_entity_poly.type
_entity_poly.pdbx_seq_one_letter_code
_entity_poly.pdbx_strand_id
1 'polypeptide(L)'
;MVRITQLLMSFLAMILVAKGNCLSSVPPGSSMDPQIKAVMDWCGNFTGHVNTVMEKLHQISFNKSNAVMSSGLKESARLEFDRRDLSIYALLFDELTPGATHPQGKLLEKCIKTNRAMLESIIVNIRLAELYLDGSILLPPFTTTSTQLRYEDLAGDMGSLKAQFRGLAILIGNLYVTQIISPVIKVK
;
A
#
# COMPACT_ATOMS: atom_id res chain seq x y z
N MET A 1 3.91 -7.17 30.01
CA MET A 1 4.68 -5.98 29.57
C MET A 1 5.69 -6.25 28.44
N VAL A 2 6.29 -7.45 28.33
CA VAL A 2 7.34 -7.76 27.32
C VAL A 2 6.83 -7.81 25.86
N ARG A 3 5.55 -8.10 25.60
CA ARG A 3 5.01 -8.23 24.23
C ARG A 3 4.82 -6.90 23.49
N ILE A 4 4.62 -5.80 24.22
CA ILE A 4 4.37 -4.47 23.62
C ILE A 4 5.67 -3.84 23.12
N THR A 5 6.77 -4.01 23.86
CA THR A 5 8.10 -3.52 23.45
C THR A 5 8.66 -4.29 22.25
N GLN A 6 8.32 -5.57 22.10
CA GLN A 6 8.71 -6.37 20.94
C GLN A 6 8.00 -5.91 19.66
N LEU A 7 6.70 -5.60 19.73
CA LEU A 7 5.94 -5.02 18.61
C LEU A 7 6.48 -3.64 18.19
N LEU A 8 6.80 -2.77 19.16
CA LEU A 8 7.37 -1.44 18.91
C LEU A 8 8.76 -1.50 18.24
N MET A 9 9.60 -2.46 18.62
CA MET A 9 10.94 -2.63 18.02
C MET A 9 10.85 -3.23 16.61
N SER A 10 9.91 -4.15 16.36
CA SER A 10 9.62 -4.64 15.00
C SER A 10 9.04 -3.54 14.10
N PHE A 11 8.26 -2.61 14.66
CA PHE A 11 7.70 -1.46 13.96
C PHE A 11 8.79 -0.45 13.54
N LEU A 12 9.73 -0.14 14.45
CA LEU A 12 10.89 0.71 14.15
C LEU A 12 11.82 0.10 13.09
N ALA A 13 12.00 -1.23 13.10
CA ALA A 13 12.79 -1.92 12.08
C ALA A 13 12.15 -1.90 10.68
N MET A 14 10.81 -1.92 10.59
CA MET A 14 10.10 -1.80 9.30
C MET A 14 10.15 -0.38 8.72
N ILE A 15 10.12 0.66 9.56
CA ILE A 15 10.21 2.07 9.12
C ILE A 15 11.57 2.36 8.45
N LEU A 16 12.65 1.67 8.85
CA LEU A 16 13.99 1.87 8.29
C LEU A 16 14.23 1.23 6.91
N VAL A 17 13.32 0.39 6.42
CA VAL A 17 13.47 -0.28 5.10
C VAL A 17 12.73 0.45 3.97
N ALA A 18 11.90 1.45 4.27
CA ALA A 18 10.97 2.07 3.31
C ALA A 18 11.53 3.28 2.51
N LYS A 19 12.85 3.38 2.31
CA LYS A 19 13.43 4.27 1.28
C LYS A 19 13.98 3.44 0.12
N GLY A 20 13.09 2.65 -0.49
CA GLY A 20 13.39 1.89 -1.70
C GLY A 20 13.32 2.79 -2.93
N ASN A 21 14.45 3.38 -3.33
CA ASN A 21 14.60 3.97 -4.65
C ASN A 21 14.29 2.91 -5.73
N CYS A 22 13.08 2.93 -6.28
CA CYS A 22 12.74 2.14 -7.48
C CYS A 22 13.34 2.73 -8.77
N LEU A 23 13.97 3.90 -8.69
CA LEU A 23 14.60 4.57 -9.82
C LEU A 23 16.02 4.04 -10.03
N SER A 24 16.13 2.87 -10.66
CA SER A 24 17.38 2.50 -11.33
C SER A 24 17.48 3.29 -12.64
N SER A 25 18.59 4.02 -12.79
CA SER A 25 18.94 4.90 -13.91
C SER A 25 18.75 4.23 -15.28
N VAL A 26 17.81 4.75 -16.07
CA VAL A 26 17.72 4.45 -17.50
C VAL A 26 18.80 5.27 -18.23
N PRO A 27 19.66 4.67 -19.06
CA PRO A 27 20.63 5.40 -19.86
C PRO A 27 19.92 6.38 -20.81
N PRO A 28 20.38 7.63 -20.94
CA PRO A 28 19.79 8.57 -21.88
C PRO A 28 20.01 8.07 -23.32
N GLY A 29 18.93 7.78 -24.05
CA GLY A 29 18.96 7.48 -25.49
C GLY A 29 18.31 6.18 -25.94
N SER A 30 17.90 5.27 -25.04
CA SER A 30 17.12 4.08 -25.44
C SER A 30 15.62 4.37 -25.37
N SER A 31 14.88 4.15 -26.46
CA SER A 31 13.41 4.11 -26.41
C SER A 31 12.99 3.01 -25.45
N MET A 32 12.48 3.38 -24.28
CA MET A 32 12.04 2.43 -23.27
C MET A 32 10.90 1.59 -23.82
N ASP A 33 10.99 0.27 -23.67
CA ASP A 33 9.89 -0.65 -23.98
C ASP A 33 8.61 -0.15 -23.29
N PRO A 34 7.49 0.05 -24.02
CA PRO A 34 6.25 0.57 -23.47
C PRO A 34 5.72 -0.21 -22.27
N GLN A 35 5.96 -1.53 -22.20
CA GLN A 35 5.55 -2.36 -21.08
C GLN A 35 6.44 -2.16 -19.85
N ILE A 36 7.75 -1.96 -20.04
CA ILE A 36 8.66 -1.62 -18.93
C ILE A 36 8.27 -0.26 -18.36
N LYS A 37 7.98 0.73 -19.24
CA LYS A 37 7.49 2.04 -18.81
C LYS A 37 6.19 1.92 -18.01
N ALA A 38 5.21 1.15 -18.49
CA ALA A 38 3.94 0.96 -17.79
C ALA A 38 4.11 0.35 -16.39
N VAL A 39 5.04 -0.61 -16.21
CA VAL A 39 5.36 -1.18 -14.90
C VAL A 39 6.00 -0.14 -13.97
N MET A 40 6.94 0.68 -14.49
CA MET A 40 7.56 1.74 -13.68
C MET A 40 6.56 2.83 -13.28
N ASP A 41 5.71 3.27 -14.22
CA ASP A 41 4.70 4.30 -13.97
C ASP A 41 3.71 3.83 -12.89
N TRP A 42 3.23 2.59 -13.00
CA TRP A 42 2.38 1.99 -11.96
C TRP A 42 3.11 1.89 -10.62
N CYS A 43 4.37 1.44 -10.62
CA CYS A 43 5.15 1.31 -9.40
C CYS A 43 5.34 2.65 -8.69
N GLY A 44 5.69 3.70 -9.44
CA GLY A 44 5.84 5.06 -8.93
C GLY A 44 4.53 5.60 -8.34
N ASN A 45 3.42 5.43 -9.05
CA ASN A 45 2.10 5.86 -8.59
C ASN A 45 1.65 5.11 -7.34
N PHE A 46 1.80 3.78 -7.31
CA PHE A 46 1.45 2.96 -6.16
C PHE A 46 2.26 3.37 -4.92
N THR A 47 3.58 3.50 -5.07
CA THR A 47 4.47 3.96 -3.99
C THR A 47 4.07 5.36 -3.51
N GLY A 48 3.75 6.28 -4.43
CA GLY A 48 3.28 7.62 -4.11
C GLY A 48 2.02 7.61 -3.26
N HIS A 49 0.99 6.88 -3.69
CA HIS A 49 -0.28 6.79 -2.95
C HIS A 49 -0.11 6.14 -1.57
N VAL A 50 0.70 5.08 -1.46
CA VAL A 50 1.01 4.44 -0.17
C VAL A 50 1.65 5.45 0.79
N ASN A 51 2.64 6.22 0.34
CA ASN A 51 3.29 7.23 1.16
C ASN A 51 2.33 8.35 1.59
N THR A 52 1.52 8.88 0.66
CA THR A 52 0.52 9.91 0.97
C THR A 52 -0.51 9.42 2.00
N VAL A 53 -1.01 8.19 1.82
CA VAL A 53 -1.96 7.60 2.78
C VAL A 53 -1.31 7.46 4.15
N MET A 54 -0.09 6.94 4.22
CA MET A 54 0.63 6.77 5.49
C MET A 54 0.88 8.11 6.19
N GLU A 55 1.37 9.11 5.45
CA GLU A 55 1.68 10.44 6.00
C GLU A 55 0.42 11.09 6.59
N LYS A 56 -0.68 11.09 5.84
CA LYS A 56 -1.95 11.66 6.31
C LYS A 56 -2.56 10.84 7.44
N LEU A 57 -2.40 9.52 7.44
CA LEU A 57 -2.88 8.65 8.52
C LEU A 57 -2.25 9.05 9.87
N HIS A 58 -0.96 9.39 9.88
CA HIS A 58 -0.26 9.86 11.08
C HIS A 58 -0.68 11.27 11.55
N GLN A 59 -1.35 12.05 10.70
CA GLN A 59 -1.89 13.37 11.03
C GLN A 59 -3.33 13.32 11.54
N ILE A 60 -3.98 12.15 11.53
CA ILE A 60 -5.36 11.99 12.00
C ILE A 60 -5.38 11.90 13.52
N SER A 61 -6.28 12.70 14.12
CA SER A 61 -6.57 12.63 15.55
C SER A 61 -7.87 11.88 15.79
N PHE A 62 -7.74 10.66 16.30
CA PHE A 62 -8.87 9.85 16.75
C PHE A 62 -9.31 10.33 18.14
N ASN A 63 -10.61 10.63 18.30
CA ASN A 63 -11.18 11.13 19.55
C ASN A 63 -12.18 10.13 20.14
N LYS A 64 -12.04 9.81 21.44
CA LYS A 64 -12.91 8.89 22.19
C LYS A 64 -14.21 9.50 22.74
N SER A 65 -14.46 10.80 22.59
CA SER A 65 -15.47 11.50 23.41
C SER A 65 -16.93 11.07 23.14
N ASN A 66 -17.74 10.96 24.21
CA ASN A 66 -19.11 10.42 24.18
C ASN A 66 -20.10 11.14 23.24
N ALA A 67 -19.85 12.40 22.87
CA ALA A 67 -20.66 13.13 21.88
C ALA A 67 -20.39 12.68 20.43
N VAL A 68 -19.30 11.94 20.21
CA VAL A 68 -18.78 11.44 18.94
C VAL A 68 -19.25 10.01 18.70
N MET A 69 -20.05 9.35 19.55
CA MET A 69 -20.43 7.95 19.31
C MET A 69 -21.06 7.72 17.92
N SER A 70 -21.84 8.65 17.36
CA SER A 70 -22.39 8.48 16.01
C SER A 70 -21.36 8.69 14.88
N SER A 71 -20.42 9.62 15.03
CA SER A 71 -19.36 9.89 14.05
C SER A 71 -18.18 8.91 14.18
N GLY A 72 -17.81 8.54 15.40
CA GLY A 72 -16.82 7.53 15.73
C GLY A 72 -17.27 6.12 15.34
N LEU A 73 -18.56 5.78 15.42
CA LEU A 73 -19.09 4.53 14.85
C LEU A 73 -18.96 4.50 13.31
N LYS A 74 -19.22 5.63 12.63
CA LYS A 74 -19.03 5.74 11.17
C LYS A 74 -17.56 5.66 10.78
N GLU A 75 -16.69 6.30 11.55
CA GLU A 75 -15.24 6.29 11.34
C GLU A 75 -14.65 4.89 11.58
N SER A 76 -15.06 4.23 12.67
CA SER A 76 -14.69 2.84 12.97
C SER A 76 -15.14 1.87 11.88
N ALA A 77 -16.39 1.98 11.40
CA ALA A 77 -16.87 1.15 10.29
C ALA A 77 -16.08 1.39 9.00
N ARG A 78 -15.65 2.63 8.74
CA ARG A 78 -14.86 2.97 7.55
C ARG A 78 -13.42 2.45 7.65
N LEU A 79 -12.79 2.60 8.82
CA LEU A 79 -11.49 2.00 9.13
C LEU A 79 -11.54 0.49 8.90
N GLU A 80 -12.57 -0.18 9.42
CA GLU A 80 -12.74 -1.63 9.25
C GLU A 80 -12.88 -2.03 7.78
N PHE A 81 -13.70 -1.28 7.03
CA PHE A 81 -13.87 -1.50 5.60
C PHE A 81 -12.55 -1.35 4.83
N ASP A 82 -11.83 -0.25 5.07
CA ASP A 82 -10.55 0.01 4.40
C ASP A 82 -9.49 -1.02 4.78
N ARG A 83 -9.38 -1.38 6.06
CA ARG A 83 -8.45 -2.42 6.53
C ARG A 83 -8.71 -3.75 5.84
N ARG A 84 -9.98 -4.15 5.74
CA ARG A 84 -10.40 -5.41 5.11
C ARG A 84 -10.01 -5.44 3.64
N ASP A 85 -10.32 -4.38 2.90
CA ASP A 85 -9.95 -4.27 1.48
C ASP A 85 -8.43 -4.33 1.30
N LEU A 86 -7.67 -3.52 2.04
CA LEU A 86 -6.22 -3.51 1.95
C LEU A 86 -5.60 -4.87 2.32
N SER A 87 -6.19 -5.58 3.28
CA SER A 87 -5.75 -6.92 3.66
C SER A 87 -5.97 -7.95 2.54
N ILE A 88 -7.13 -7.90 1.86
CA ILE A 88 -7.38 -8.74 0.67
C ILE A 88 -6.33 -8.46 -0.40
N TYR A 89 -6.03 -7.18 -0.63
CA TYR A 89 -5.02 -6.80 -1.60
C TYR A 89 -3.59 -7.21 -1.23
N ALA A 90 -3.23 -7.14 0.05
CA ALA A 90 -1.94 -7.62 0.54
C ALA A 90 -1.79 -9.14 0.35
N LEU A 91 -2.86 -9.91 0.52
CA LEU A 91 -2.87 -11.35 0.23
C LEU A 91 -2.66 -11.61 -1.27
N LEU A 92 -3.27 -10.82 -2.14
CA LEU A 92 -3.06 -10.97 -3.59
C LEU A 92 -1.59 -10.79 -3.96
N PHE A 93 -0.83 -9.95 -3.27
CA PHE A 93 0.62 -9.80 -3.54
C PHE A 93 1.42 -11.08 -3.29
N ASP A 94 0.97 -11.97 -2.40
CA ASP A 94 1.65 -13.23 -2.12
C ASP A 94 1.38 -14.28 -3.20
N GLU A 95 0.20 -14.23 -3.83
CA GLU A 95 -0.18 -15.12 -4.94
C GLU A 95 0.40 -14.67 -6.29
N LEU A 96 0.85 -13.42 -6.38
CA LEU A 96 1.39 -12.87 -7.62
C LEU A 96 2.85 -13.28 -7.82
N THR A 97 3.04 -14.22 -8.76
CA THR A 97 4.34 -14.55 -9.34
C THR A 97 4.42 -14.03 -10.78
N PRO A 98 4.51 -12.70 -11.03
CA PRO A 98 4.50 -12.16 -12.37
C PRO A 98 5.75 -12.62 -13.14
N GLY A 99 5.57 -13.63 -14.00
CA GLY A 99 6.58 -14.32 -14.82
C GLY A 99 8.03 -13.93 -14.58
N ALA A 100 8.68 -14.60 -13.63
CA ALA A 100 10.07 -14.36 -13.19
C ALA A 100 11.12 -14.51 -14.31
N THR A 101 10.72 -14.96 -15.49
CA THR A 101 11.57 -15.12 -16.67
C THR A 101 11.68 -13.85 -17.53
N HIS A 102 10.76 -12.89 -17.39
CA HIS A 102 10.73 -11.65 -18.20
C HIS A 102 11.17 -10.42 -17.42
N PRO A 103 11.91 -9.46 -18.04
CA PRO A 103 12.37 -8.25 -17.37
C PRO A 103 11.25 -7.42 -16.72
N GLN A 104 10.10 -7.30 -17.38
CA GLN A 104 8.92 -6.59 -16.85
C GLN A 104 8.36 -7.28 -15.60
N GLY A 105 8.27 -8.61 -15.62
CA GLY A 105 7.78 -9.42 -14.49
C GLY A 105 8.66 -9.29 -13.26
N LYS A 106 10.00 -9.39 -13.44
CA LYS A 106 10.98 -9.17 -12.36
C LYS A 106 10.88 -7.77 -11.76
N LEU A 107 10.70 -6.75 -12.60
CA LEU A 107 10.57 -5.37 -12.15
C LEU A 107 9.30 -5.19 -11.31
N LEU A 108 8.19 -5.75 -11.79
CA LEU A 108 6.91 -5.71 -11.09
C LEU A 108 6.98 -6.45 -9.74
N GLU A 109 7.56 -7.65 -9.72
CA GLU A 109 7.77 -8.44 -8.51
C GLU A 109 8.59 -7.67 -7.47
N LYS A 110 9.70 -7.05 -7.89
CA LYS A 110 10.53 -6.21 -7.01
C LYS A 110 9.73 -5.04 -6.44
N CYS A 111 8.92 -4.38 -7.26
CA CYS A 111 8.08 -3.27 -6.82
C CYS A 111 7.05 -3.71 -5.77
N ILE A 112 6.34 -4.81 -6.04
CA ILE A 112 5.35 -5.38 -5.12
C ILE A 112 6.00 -5.73 -3.78
N LYS A 113 7.12 -6.47 -3.80
CA LYS A 113 7.86 -6.85 -2.58
C LYS A 113 8.28 -5.63 -1.75
N THR A 114 8.76 -4.58 -2.42
CA THR A 114 9.20 -3.34 -1.74
C THR A 114 8.02 -2.61 -1.08
N ASN A 115 6.89 -2.51 -1.79
CA ASN A 115 5.74 -1.76 -1.31
C ASN A 115 4.82 -2.56 -0.38
N ARG A 116 4.92 -3.89 -0.36
CA ARG A 116 4.14 -4.74 0.54
C ARG A 116 4.32 -4.34 1.99
N ALA A 117 5.56 -4.18 2.46
CA ALA A 117 5.82 -3.80 3.85
C ALA A 117 5.18 -2.46 4.22
N MET A 118 5.13 -1.50 3.28
CA MET A 118 4.48 -0.22 3.50
C MET A 118 2.95 -0.34 3.55
N LEU A 119 2.35 -1.16 2.67
CA LEU A 119 0.91 -1.45 2.70
C LEU A 119 0.51 -2.16 4.01
N GLU A 120 1.29 -3.15 4.44
CA GLU A 120 1.10 -3.85 5.73
C GLU A 120 1.17 -2.88 6.91
N SER A 121 2.08 -1.91 6.87
CA SER A 121 2.17 -0.87 7.88
C SER A 121 0.90 0.00 7.92
N ILE A 122 0.29 0.33 6.77
CA ILE A 122 -1.00 1.05 6.74
C ILE A 122 -2.09 0.19 7.42
N ILE A 123 -2.17 -1.10 7.10
CA ILE A 123 -3.14 -2.04 7.67
C ILE A 123 -3.02 -2.10 9.20
N VAL A 124 -1.79 -2.22 9.72
CA VAL A 124 -1.51 -2.24 11.16
C VAL A 124 -1.92 -0.92 11.82
N ASN A 125 -1.60 0.22 11.20
CA ASN A 125 -1.94 1.54 11.72
C ASN A 125 -3.45 1.76 11.80
N ILE A 126 -4.19 1.36 10.77
CA ILE A 126 -5.66 1.36 10.78
C ILE A 126 -6.18 0.46 11.90
N ARG A 127 -5.61 -0.75 12.07
CA ARG A 127 -6.00 -1.66 13.15
C ARG A 127 -5.77 -1.07 14.54
N LEU A 128 -4.68 -0.34 14.75
CA LEU A 128 -4.42 0.33 16.03
C LEU A 128 -5.44 1.46 16.27
N ALA A 129 -5.85 2.19 15.23
CA ALA A 129 -6.91 3.19 15.33
C ALA A 129 -8.27 2.56 15.69
N GLU A 130 -8.63 1.42 15.07
CA GLU A 130 -9.82 0.65 15.45
C GLU A 130 -9.81 0.27 16.93
N LEU A 131 -8.71 -0.32 17.40
CA LEU A 131 -8.53 -0.73 18.80
C LEU A 131 -8.54 0.45 19.78
N TYR A 132 -8.12 1.63 19.32
CA TYR A 132 -8.20 2.83 20.13
C TYR A 132 -9.65 3.31 20.24
N LEU A 133 -10.37 3.38 19.12
CA LEU A 133 -11.77 3.82 19.09
C LEU A 133 -12.71 2.85 19.83
N ASP A 134 -12.45 1.55 19.79
CA ASP A 134 -13.26 0.53 20.50
C ASP A 134 -12.95 0.44 22.01
N GLY A 135 -11.88 1.10 22.48
CA GLY A 135 -11.49 1.13 23.88
C GLY A 135 -10.50 0.04 24.31
N SER A 136 -10.12 -0.88 23.43
CA SER A 136 -9.18 -1.96 23.71
C SER A 136 -7.77 -1.47 24.02
N ILE A 137 -7.38 -0.29 23.49
CA ILE A 137 -6.14 0.40 23.88
C ILE A 137 -6.42 1.81 24.41
N LEU A 138 -5.54 2.26 25.31
CA LEU A 138 -5.69 3.52 26.04
C LEU A 138 -4.93 4.70 25.41
N LEU A 139 -3.85 4.40 24.67
CA LEU A 139 -3.01 5.40 24.04
C LEU A 139 -3.42 5.57 22.57
N PRO A 140 -3.52 6.81 22.07
CA PRO A 140 -3.73 7.03 20.65
C PRO A 140 -2.54 6.47 19.85
N PRO A 141 -2.78 5.87 18.67
CA PRO A 141 -1.71 5.29 17.86
C PRO A 141 -0.73 6.32 17.29
N PHE A 142 -1.13 7.60 17.21
CA PHE A 142 -0.33 8.67 16.61
C PHE A 142 -0.25 9.89 17.53
N THR A 143 0.93 10.51 17.60
CA THR A 143 1.15 11.79 18.28
C THR A 143 1.15 12.90 17.25
N THR A 144 0.12 13.74 17.22
CA THR A 144 -0.03 14.78 16.19
C THR A 144 0.84 16.01 16.50
N THR A 145 1.63 16.43 15.52
CA THR A 145 2.21 17.77 15.47
C THR A 145 1.63 18.52 14.27
N SER A 146 0.99 19.67 14.55
CA SER A 146 0.66 20.79 13.65
C SER A 146 -0.58 20.78 12.74
N THR A 147 -1.26 19.66 12.42
CA THR A 147 -2.54 19.70 11.68
C THR A 147 -3.41 18.48 12.00
N GLN A 148 -4.65 18.70 12.46
CA GLN A 148 -5.60 17.62 12.73
C GLN A 148 -6.45 17.33 11.48
N LEU A 149 -6.13 16.25 10.77
CA LEU A 149 -7.00 15.70 9.73
C LEU A 149 -8.06 14.79 10.37
N ARG A 150 -9.21 14.62 9.70
CA ARG A 150 -10.19 13.58 10.01
C ARG A 150 -10.00 12.40 9.06
N TYR A 151 -10.38 11.20 9.47
CA TYR A 151 -10.24 10.03 8.59
C TYR A 151 -11.04 10.12 7.30
N GLU A 152 -12.15 10.85 7.28
CA GLU A 152 -12.90 11.12 6.06
C GLU A 152 -12.11 11.94 5.03
N ASP A 153 -11.14 12.75 5.44
CA ASP A 153 -10.29 13.53 4.55
C ASP A 153 -9.27 12.62 3.80
N LEU A 154 -9.07 11.38 4.26
CA LEU A 154 -8.25 10.34 3.62
C LEU A 154 -9.00 9.60 2.50
N ALA A 155 -10.32 9.80 2.38
CA ALA A 155 -11.19 9.07 1.46
C ALA A 155 -10.68 9.00 0.02
N GLY A 156 -10.27 10.14 -0.53
CA GLY A 156 -9.81 10.25 -1.92
C GLY A 156 -8.48 9.54 -2.16
N ASP A 157 -7.55 9.67 -1.22
CA ASP A 157 -6.24 9.02 -1.30
C ASP A 157 -6.36 7.51 -1.13
N MET A 158 -7.20 7.06 -0.19
CA MET A 158 -7.51 5.66 -0.01
C MET A 158 -8.18 5.06 -1.26
N GLY A 159 -9.14 5.77 -1.86
CA GLY A 159 -9.74 5.38 -3.12
C GLY A 159 -8.73 5.26 -4.27
N SER A 160 -7.79 6.21 -4.34
CA SER A 160 -6.71 6.22 -5.35
C SER A 160 -5.73 5.06 -5.14
N LEU A 161 -5.37 4.76 -3.90
CA LEU A 161 -4.58 3.59 -3.54
C LEU A 161 -5.27 2.29 -3.96
N LYS A 162 -6.56 2.15 -3.63
CA LYS A 162 -7.36 0.97 -4.02
C LYS A 162 -7.47 0.82 -5.54
N ALA A 163 -7.57 1.93 -6.28
CA ALA A 163 -7.62 1.90 -7.74
C ALA A 163 -6.34 1.33 -8.38
N GLN A 164 -5.19 1.41 -7.70
CA GLN A 164 -3.94 0.83 -8.21
C GLN A 164 -3.98 -0.70 -8.33
N PHE A 165 -4.80 -1.39 -7.54
CA PHE A 165 -4.96 -2.85 -7.67
C PHE A 165 -5.65 -3.25 -8.98
N ARG A 166 -6.56 -2.41 -9.48
CA ARG A 166 -7.11 -2.59 -10.83
C ARG A 166 -6.03 -2.39 -11.90
N GLY A 167 -5.17 -1.36 -11.73
CA GLY A 167 -4.02 -1.13 -12.61
C GLY A 167 -3.06 -2.31 -12.62
N LEU A 168 -2.81 -2.90 -11.45
CA LEU A 168 -1.98 -4.09 -11.31
C LEU A 168 -2.56 -5.29 -12.06
N ALA A 169 -3.86 -5.56 -11.90
CA ALA A 169 -4.54 -6.65 -12.61
C ALA A 169 -4.42 -6.51 -14.14
N ILE A 170 -4.53 -5.28 -14.67
CA ILE A 170 -4.34 -4.99 -16.10
C ILE A 170 -2.89 -5.28 -16.53
N LEU A 171 -1.90 -4.83 -15.75
CA LEU A 171 -0.49 -5.11 -16.05
C LEU A 171 -0.20 -6.60 -16.08
N ILE A 172 -0.66 -7.34 -15.08
CA ILE A 172 -0.47 -8.79 -15.02
C ILE A 172 -1.15 -9.47 -16.20
N GLY A 173 -2.40 -9.12 -16.51
CA GLY A 173 -3.10 -9.65 -17.68
C GLY A 173 -2.33 -9.41 -18.98
N ASN A 174 -1.82 -8.21 -19.18
CA ASN A 174 -1.00 -7.87 -20.36
C ASN A 174 0.31 -8.65 -20.41
N LEU A 175 0.96 -8.87 -19.27
CA LEU A 175 2.18 -9.69 -19.19
C LEU A 175 1.88 -11.16 -19.55
N TYR A 176 0.81 -11.75 -19.01
CA TYR A 176 0.41 -13.12 -19.36
C TYR A 176 0.04 -13.26 -20.85
N VAL A 177 -0.75 -12.33 -21.39
CA VAL A 177 -1.12 -12.34 -22.81
C VAL A 177 0.11 -12.25 -23.71
N THR A 178 1.06 -11.37 -23.37
CA THR A 178 2.32 -11.23 -24.13
C THR A 178 3.17 -12.51 -24.05
N GLN A 179 3.20 -13.17 -22.89
CA GLN A 179 3.95 -14.42 -22.69
C GLN A 179 3.33 -15.62 -23.43
N ILE A 180 2.00 -15.66 -23.58
CA ILE A 180 1.29 -16.77 -24.23
C ILE A 180 1.27 -16.59 -25.75
N ILE A 181 1.10 -15.37 -26.26
CA ILE A 181 0.91 -15.12 -27.71
C ILE A 181 2.25 -14.95 -28.45
N SER A 182 3.26 -14.32 -27.84
CA SER A 182 4.55 -14.04 -28.50
C SER A 182 5.34 -15.29 -28.93
N PRO A 183 5.37 -16.42 -28.19
CA PRO A 183 6.02 -17.64 -28.68
C PRO A 183 5.22 -18.36 -29.78
N VAL A 184 3.90 -18.10 -29.93
CA VAL A 184 3.06 -18.73 -30.97
C VAL A 184 3.25 -18.07 -32.34
N ILE A 185 3.70 -16.81 -32.39
CA ILE A 185 4.04 -16.09 -33.64
C ILE A 185 5.56 -16.10 -33.90
N LYS A 186 6.23 -17.20 -33.53
CA LYS A 186 7.44 -17.65 -34.23
C LYS A 186 7.09 -18.86 -35.09
N VAL A 187 6.10 -18.68 -35.97
CA VAL A 187 5.92 -19.60 -37.09
C VAL A 187 6.94 -19.17 -38.15
N LYS A 188 7.73 -20.17 -38.56
CA LYS A 188 8.76 -20.19 -39.61
C LYS A 188 8.61 -19.18 -40.74
#